data_AF-A0A2N3EEN8-F1
#
_entry.id   AF-A0A2N3EEN8-F1
#
_cell.length_a   1.000
_cell.length_b   1.000
_cell.length_c   1.000
_cell.angle_alpha   90.00
_cell.angle_beta   90.00
_cell.angle_gamma   90.00
#
_symmetry.space_group_name_H-M   'P 1'
#
loop_
_entity.id
_entity.type
_entity.pdbx_description
1 polymer ?
#
loop_
_entity_poly.entity_id
_entity_poly.type
_entity_poly.pdbx_seq_one_letter_code
_entity_poly.pdbx_strand_id
1 'polypeptide(L)' 'MDRDDLEPRKRRDEALAALAKEDLSLLGIEELEERITALEGEIARIRDQLVKKRGSLSAAEALFKK' A
#
# COMPACT_ATOMS: atom_id res chain seq x y z
N MET A 1 25.50 -10.83 1.15
CA MET A 1 24.17 -10.20 1.24
C MET A 1 24.36 -8.76 0.84
N ASP A 2 23.87 -8.38 -0.33
CA ASP A 2 24.06 -7.04 -0.90
C ASP A 2 23.29 -5.99 -0.09
N ARG A 3 23.91 -4.83 0.14
CA ARG A 3 23.32 -3.73 0.94
C ARG A 3 22.02 -3.17 0.33
N ASP A 4 21.81 -3.39 -0.97
CA ASP A 4 20.57 -3.08 -1.70
C ASP A 4 19.34 -3.82 -1.17
N ASP A 5 19.50 -4.99 -0.55
CA ASP A 5 18.38 -5.74 0.05
C ASP A 5 17.81 -5.10 1.33
N LEU A 6 18.47 -4.06 1.83
CA LEU A 6 18.08 -3.39 3.08
C LEU A 6 17.27 -2.11 2.86
N GLU A 7 17.00 -1.72 1.61
CA GLU A 7 16.26 -0.48 1.33
C GLU A 7 14.78 -0.58 1.76
N PRO A 8 14.25 0.41 2.54
CA PRO A 8 12.87 0.36 3.04
C PRO A 8 11.78 0.33 1.96
N ARG A 9 12.07 0.81 0.75
CA ARG A 9 11.14 0.75 -0.39
C ARG A 9 11.07 -0.66 -0.96
N LYS A 10 12.22 -1.24 -1.25
CA LYS A 10 12.35 -2.60 -1.79
C LYS A 10 11.65 -3.64 -0.91
N ARG A 11 11.83 -3.53 0.42
CA ARG A 11 11.13 -4.40 1.38
C ARG A 11 9.60 -4.27 1.37
N ARG A 12 9.06 -3.09 1.09
CA ARG A 12 7.60 -2.88 1.01
C ARG A 12 7.03 -3.55 -0.25
N ASP A 13 7.73 -3.42 -1.37
CA ASP A 13 7.34 -4.05 -2.63
C ASP A 13 7.44 -5.58 -2.52
N GLU A 14 8.47 -6.09 -1.83
CA GLU A 14 8.61 -7.51 -1.51
C GLU A 14 7.47 -8.03 -0.62
N ALA A 15 7.04 -7.28 0.40
CA ALA A 15 5.95 -7.68 1.29
C ALA A 15 4.61 -7.82 0.54
N LEU A 16 4.30 -6.89 -0.36
CA LEU A 16 3.09 -6.98 -1.19
C LEU A 16 3.19 -8.13 -2.20
N ALA A 17 4.37 -8.34 -2.79
CA ALA A 17 4.60 -9.45 -3.70
C ALA A 17 4.51 -10.82 -3.00
N ALA A 18 4.97 -10.92 -1.76
CA ALA A 18 4.84 -12.11 -0.93
C ALA A 18 3.37 -12.40 -0.60
N LEU A 19 2.62 -11.37 -0.19
CA LEU A 19 1.17 -11.47 0.09
C LEU A 19 0.39 -12.01 -1.12
N ALA A 20 0.75 -11.57 -2.34
CA ALA A 20 0.09 -11.98 -3.57
C ALA A 20 0.43 -13.42 -4.02
N LYS A 21 1.49 -14.02 -3.49
CA LYS A 21 1.94 -15.38 -3.80
C LYS A 21 1.47 -16.42 -2.78
N GLU A 22 0.84 -15.98 -1.70
CA GLU A 22 0.38 -16.87 -0.63
C GLU A 22 -0.74 -17.79 -1.13
N ASP A 23 -0.67 -19.06 -0.73
CA ASP A 23 -1.70 -20.05 -1.07
C ASP A 23 -2.91 -19.90 -0.15
N LEU A 24 -3.96 -19.26 -0.67
CA LEU A 24 -5.21 -19.00 0.06
C LEU A 24 -6.03 -20.26 0.35
N SER A 25 -5.72 -21.40 -0.29
CA SER A 25 -6.45 -22.65 -0.06
C SER A 25 -6.21 -23.23 1.34
N LEU A 26 -5.15 -22.76 2.02
CA LEU A 26 -4.80 -23.14 3.39
C LEU A 26 -5.56 -22.35 4.46
N LEU A 27 -6.30 -21.32 4.08
CA LEU A 27 -7.04 -20.44 5.00
C LEU A 27 -8.51 -20.86 5.09
N GLY A 28 -9.06 -20.79 6.31
CA GLY A 28 -10.49 -20.94 6.56
C GLY A 28 -11.30 -19.72 6.11
N ILE A 29 -12.63 -19.86 6.11
CA ILE A 29 -13.55 -18.78 5.69
C ILE A 29 -13.37 -17.53 6.56
N GLU A 30 -13.37 -17.69 7.89
CA GLU A 30 -13.21 -16.57 8.83
C GLU A 30 -11.86 -15.85 8.63
N GLU A 31 -10.78 -16.61 8.44
CA GLU A 31 -9.44 -16.05 8.18
C GLU A 31 -9.40 -15.25 6.85
N LEU A 32 -10.10 -15.73 5.83
CA LEU A 32 -10.24 -15.02 4.56
C LEU A 32 -11.06 -13.72 4.72
N GLU A 33 -12.14 -13.74 5.49
CA GLU A 33 -12.97 -12.57 5.78
C GLU A 33 -12.20 -11.51 6.60
N GLU A 34 -11.46 -11.93 7.62
CA GLU A 34 -10.59 -11.05 8.41
C GLU A 34 -9.51 -10.42 7.54
N ARG A 35 -8.88 -11.22 6.66
CA ARG A 35 -7.86 -10.75 5.73
C ARG A 35 -8.42 -9.73 4.75
N ILE A 36 -9.60 -9.97 4.17
CA ILE A 36 -10.28 -9.01 3.30
C ILE A 36 -10.51 -7.69 4.04
N THR A 37 -11.09 -7.75 5.23
CA THR A 37 -11.40 -6.57 6.04
C THR A 37 -10.14 -5.73 6.30
N ALA A 38 -9.03 -6.37 6.65
CA ALA A 38 -7.76 -5.70 6.87
C ALA A 38 -7.22 -5.02 5.61
N LEU A 39 -7.26 -5.72 4.45
CA LEU A 39 -6.76 -5.19 3.19
C LEU A 39 -7.61 -4.03 2.67
N GLU A 40 -8.93 -4.10 2.81
CA GLU A 40 -9.83 -2.99 2.46
C GLU A 40 -9.57 -1.75 3.31
N GLY A 41 -9.33 -1.94 4.62
CA GLY A 41 -8.92 -0.85 5.51
C GLY A 41 -7.63 -0.17 5.08
N GLU A 42 -6.63 -0.96 4.64
CA GLU A 42 -5.37 -0.41 4.11
C GLU A 42 -5.58 0.31 2.78
N ILE A 43 -6.42 -0.22 1.87
CA ILE A 43 -6.79 0.45 0.63
C ILE A 43 -7.43 1.82 0.91
N ALA A 44 -8.34 1.89 1.88
CA ALA A 44 -8.98 3.14 2.28
C ALA A 44 -7.94 4.16 2.80
N ARG A 45 -6.99 3.72 3.63
CA ARG A 45 -5.90 4.56 4.14
C ARG A 45 -5.01 5.09 3.01
N ILE A 46 -4.63 4.24 2.05
CA ILE A 46 -3.83 4.64 0.88
C ILE A 46 -4.59 5.67 0.03
N ARG A 47 -5.89 5.45 -0.19
CA ARG A 47 -6.75 6.40 -0.93
C ARG A 47 -6.81 7.77 -0.25
N ASP A 48 -6.98 7.83 1.07
CA ASP A 48 -6.95 9.09 1.82
C ASP A 48 -5.60 9.82 1.67
N GLN A 49 -4.48 9.11 1.77
CA GLN A 49 -3.16 9.68 1.54
C GLN A 49 -2.98 10.20 0.10
N LEU A 50 -3.49 9.49 -0.89
CA LEU A 50 -3.46 9.93 -2.29
C LEU A 50 -4.25 11.22 -2.49
N VAL A 51 -5.45 11.33 -1.89
CA VAL A 51 -6.26 12.55 -1.95
C VAL A 51 -5.49 13.73 -1.35
N LYS A 52 -4.89 13.57 -0.17
CA LYS A 52 -4.09 14.61 0.50
C LYS A 52 -2.91 15.06 -0.37
N LYS A 53 -2.18 14.11 -0.95
CA LYS A 53 -1.03 14.41 -1.83
C LYS A 53 -1.44 15.14 -3.12
N ARG A 54 -2.55 14.72 -3.75
CA ARG A 54 -3.10 15.38 -4.95
C ARG A 54 -3.58 16.80 -4.65
N GLY A 55 -4.25 17.01 -3.52
CA GLY A 55 -4.68 18.34 -3.08
C GLY A 55 -3.50 19.28 -2.83
N SER A 56 -2.43 18.77 -2.19
CA SER A 56 -1.19 19.55 -2.00
C SER A 56 -0.50 19.89 -3.32
N LEU A 57 -0.45 18.96 -4.28
CA LEU A 57 0.13 19.21 -5.60
C LEU A 57 -0.65 20.30 -6.35
N SER A 58 -1.99 20.21 -6.38
CA SER A 58 -2.83 21.21 -7.05
C SER A 58 -2.71 22.61 -6.43
N ALA A 59 -2.63 22.70 -5.10
CA ALA A 59 -2.41 23.97 -4.40
C ALA A 59 -1.02 24.56 -4.71
N ALA A 60 0.02 23.73 -4.81
CA ALA A 60 1.35 24.15 -5.20
C ALA A 60 1.37 24.66 -6.66
N GLU A 61 0.79 23.92 -7.60
CA GLU A 61 0.72 24.33 -9.01
C GLU A 61 0.00 25.66 -9.21
N ALA A 62 -1.05 25.94 -8.43
CA ALA A 62 -1.75 27.23 -8.47
C ALA A 62 -0.90 28.39 -7.91
N LEU A 63 -0.02 28.11 -6.94
CA LEU A 63 0.89 29.10 -6.36
C LEU A 63 2.05 29.44 -7.31
N PHE A 64 2.52 28.49 -8.11
CA PHE A 64 3.63 28.66 -9.06
C PHE A 64 3.22 29.16 -10.45
N LYS A 65 1.92 29.21 -10.78
CA LYS A 65 1.39 29.72 -12.07
C LYS A 65 0.90 31.18 -12.01
N LYS A 66 1.23 31.90 -10.94
CA LYS A 66 0.95 33.33 -10.76
C LYS A 66 2.25 34.11 -10.80
#